data_AF-A0A4Q3DQ51-F1
#
_entry.id   AF-A0A4Q3DQ51-F1
#
_cell.length_a   1.000
_cell.length_b   1.000
_cell.length_c   1.000
_cell.angle_alpha   90.00
_cell.angle_beta   90.00
_cell.angle_gamma   90.00
#
_symmetry.space_group_name_H-M   'P 1'
#
loop_
_entity.id
_entity.type
_entity.pdbx_description
1 polymer ?
#
loop_
_entity_poly.entity_id
_entity_poly.type
_entity_poly.pdbx_seq_one_letter_code
_entity_poly.pdbx_strand_id
1 'polypeptide(L)'
;TKGLSNCDNNIIDSNTITGGYYAIDMNSYAGNFGFSYTPMNNNVVTNNHITGFTNGAINVIWNNNALIQGNDIEGETVQSSYGIHLDEKNTNIRINGNRIHNISSQTGAANANFEAISITNCLADAANGNQVTNNLIYDVRNQNDQDGISFTGSSWINVYHNSIILDGPAAGSGVVTTGFKLQSANSNINFKNNIVTVHRPGTGTGYGIYALTAPGAFVSDYNDITVTTPNRFGRWVGTSYPLLADWQTGTTQDAHSASHDPIFTDPATGNYKPTNAAMDNLGIYVAVNFDILGQPRNNIHPDAGAYEFLTPPCGTPVIAGSAIGAPPIPLCSGLTRTLNLAGNSFGNGQTYRWQSAPTLTGPYTNIGNSNIIP
;
A
#
# COMPACT_ATOMS: atom_id res chain seq x y z
N THR A 1 7.28 -28.70 21.24
CA THR A 1 8.70 -29.17 21.15
C THR A 1 9.49 -28.50 22.27
N LYS A 2 10.44 -29.20 22.93
CA LYS A 2 11.27 -28.66 24.03
C LYS A 2 12.73 -28.58 23.57
N GLY A 3 13.27 -27.38 23.36
CA GLY A 3 14.67 -27.15 22.96
C GLY A 3 14.88 -25.72 22.44
N LEU A 4 16.13 -25.25 22.43
CA LEU A 4 16.50 -23.99 21.75
C LEU A 4 16.25 -24.15 20.24
N SER A 5 15.53 -23.21 19.63
CA SER A 5 15.32 -23.21 18.18
C SER A 5 16.57 -22.68 17.48
N ASN A 6 17.51 -23.59 17.17
CA ASN A 6 18.69 -23.33 16.34
C ASN A 6 18.37 -23.61 14.86
N CYS A 7 17.18 -23.22 14.42
CA CYS A 7 16.71 -23.43 13.06
C CYS A 7 17.21 -22.28 12.17
N ASP A 8 18.52 -22.23 11.95
CA ASP A 8 19.19 -21.22 11.14
C ASP A 8 19.40 -21.68 9.70
N ASN A 9 19.45 -20.73 8.76
CA ASN A 9 19.78 -20.94 7.35
C ASN A 9 18.84 -21.92 6.61
N ASN A 10 17.59 -22.05 7.06
CA ASN A 10 16.59 -22.83 6.34
C ASN A 10 16.13 -22.09 5.09
N ILE A 11 15.85 -22.84 4.03
CA ILE A 11 15.34 -22.31 2.77
C ILE A 11 14.03 -23.01 2.47
N ILE A 12 12.94 -22.23 2.42
CA ILE A 12 11.62 -22.65 1.97
C ILE A 12 11.37 -21.87 0.68
N ASP A 13 11.72 -22.48 -0.46
CA ASP A 13 11.67 -21.83 -1.76
C ASP A 13 10.80 -22.59 -2.76
N SER A 14 9.99 -21.87 -3.54
CA SER A 14 9.27 -22.40 -4.71
C SER A 14 8.29 -23.56 -4.41
N ASN A 15 7.64 -23.55 -3.24
CA ASN A 15 6.66 -24.57 -2.85
C ASN A 15 5.22 -24.12 -3.09
N THR A 16 4.32 -25.10 -3.26
CA THR A 16 2.88 -24.90 -3.06
C THR A 16 2.51 -25.41 -1.67
N ILE A 17 1.99 -24.55 -0.81
CA ILE A 17 1.62 -24.88 0.57
C ILE A 17 0.13 -24.60 0.75
N THR A 18 -0.63 -25.62 1.16
CA THR A 18 -2.08 -25.51 1.36
C THR A 18 -2.45 -25.94 2.77
N GLY A 19 -3.19 -25.09 3.48
CA GLY A 19 -3.69 -25.38 4.81
C GLY A 19 -2.74 -24.94 5.93
N GLY A 20 -3.11 -25.31 7.15
CA GLY A 20 -2.37 -24.98 8.38
C GLY A 20 -2.98 -23.82 9.16
N TYR A 21 -2.77 -23.82 10.48
CA TYR A 21 -3.13 -22.67 11.30
C TYR A 21 -2.24 -21.47 10.90
N TYR A 22 -0.93 -21.70 10.93
CA TYR A 22 0.06 -20.95 10.16
C TYR A 22 0.59 -21.86 9.05
N ALA A 23 0.64 -21.41 7.80
CA ALA A 23 1.14 -22.24 6.70
C ALA A 23 2.67 -22.38 6.75
N ILE A 24 3.38 -21.28 7.05
CA ILE A 24 4.79 -21.28 7.41
C ILE A 24 4.91 -20.62 8.79
N ASP A 25 5.50 -21.33 9.75
CA ASP A 25 5.74 -20.83 11.12
C ASP A 25 7.24 -20.82 11.45
N MET A 26 7.84 -19.64 11.41
CA MET A 26 9.22 -19.39 11.83
C MET A 26 9.22 -18.86 13.25
N ASN A 27 9.04 -19.75 14.23
CA ASN A 27 8.88 -19.39 15.64
C ASN A 27 9.97 -19.94 16.57
N SER A 28 10.72 -19.04 17.22
CA SER A 28 11.73 -19.37 18.24
C SER A 28 11.32 -18.93 19.65
N TYR A 29 10.04 -18.59 19.86
CA TYR A 29 9.53 -18.13 21.14
C TYR A 29 9.76 -19.17 22.23
N ALA A 30 10.55 -18.80 23.22
CA ALA A 30 10.91 -19.69 24.32
C ALA A 30 9.82 -19.85 25.39
N GLY A 31 8.68 -19.16 25.30
CA GLY A 31 7.62 -19.23 26.32
C GLY A 31 8.07 -18.89 27.73
N ASN A 32 7.26 -19.33 28.71
CA ASN A 32 7.63 -19.39 30.13
C ASN A 32 8.61 -20.53 30.44
N PHE A 33 9.29 -21.10 29.44
CA PHE A 33 10.14 -22.28 29.63
C PHE A 33 11.55 -21.94 30.14
N GLY A 34 11.80 -20.69 30.53
CA GLY A 34 13.02 -20.27 31.22
C GLY A 34 14.28 -20.27 30.35
N PHE A 35 14.15 -20.28 29.02
CA PHE A 35 15.29 -20.14 28.11
C PHE A 35 15.55 -18.66 27.78
N SER A 36 16.83 -18.32 27.64
CA SER A 36 17.24 -17.02 27.11
C SER A 36 16.83 -16.86 25.65
N TYR A 37 16.54 -15.62 25.25
CA TYR A 37 16.28 -15.28 23.85
C TYR A 37 17.36 -15.84 22.92
N THR A 38 16.94 -16.66 21.96
CA THR A 38 17.79 -17.26 20.92
C THR A 38 17.08 -17.09 19.58
N PRO A 39 17.49 -16.14 18.72
CA PRO A 39 16.83 -15.93 17.45
C PRO A 39 17.17 -17.04 16.47
N MET A 40 16.26 -17.32 15.54
CA MET A 40 16.62 -18.02 14.31
C MET A 40 17.22 -17.04 13.31
N ASN A 41 18.27 -17.45 12.62
CA ASN A 41 19.08 -16.58 11.79
C ASN A 41 19.02 -17.00 10.32
N ASN A 42 18.97 -16.03 9.42
CA ASN A 42 19.20 -16.22 7.98
C ASN A 42 18.22 -17.19 7.30
N ASN A 43 17.01 -17.35 7.83
CA ASN A 43 15.99 -18.15 7.15
C ASN A 43 15.45 -17.41 5.92
N VAL A 44 15.18 -18.16 4.86
CA VAL A 44 14.74 -17.64 3.57
C VAL A 44 13.42 -18.32 3.20
N VAL A 45 12.38 -17.51 3.02
CA VAL A 45 11.04 -17.93 2.57
C VAL A 45 10.73 -17.20 1.28
N THR A 46 10.92 -17.87 0.14
CA THR A 46 10.86 -17.23 -1.17
C THR A 46 10.00 -17.96 -2.18
N ASN A 47 9.35 -17.21 -3.06
CA ASN A 47 8.68 -17.74 -4.25
C ASN A 47 7.63 -18.84 -3.98
N ASN A 48 7.09 -18.93 -2.75
CA ASN A 48 6.08 -19.93 -2.42
C ASN A 48 4.69 -19.44 -2.82
N HIS A 49 3.83 -20.35 -3.25
CA HIS A 49 2.40 -20.14 -3.40
C HIS A 49 1.67 -20.71 -2.17
N ILE A 50 1.04 -19.85 -1.38
CA ILE A 50 0.49 -20.20 -0.06
C ILE A 50 -1.01 -19.95 -0.04
N THR A 51 -1.76 -21.01 0.29
CA THR A 51 -3.24 -20.99 0.31
C THR A 51 -3.84 -21.71 1.52
N GLY A 52 -5.11 -21.43 1.82
CA GLY A 52 -5.90 -22.20 2.80
C GLY A 52 -5.45 -22.09 4.26
N PHE A 53 -4.62 -21.09 4.61
CA PHE A 53 -4.22 -20.83 6.00
C PHE A 53 -5.41 -20.33 6.84
N THR A 54 -5.42 -20.66 8.14
CA THR A 54 -6.53 -20.26 9.03
C THR A 54 -6.24 -18.98 9.82
N ASN A 55 -5.00 -18.77 10.27
CA ASN A 55 -4.61 -17.58 11.05
C ASN A 55 -3.50 -16.77 10.40
N GLY A 56 -2.54 -17.39 9.71
CA GLY A 56 -1.58 -16.62 8.92
C GLY A 56 -0.86 -17.42 7.85
N ALA A 57 -0.49 -16.77 6.74
CA ALA A 57 0.28 -17.45 5.71
C ALA A 57 1.74 -17.65 6.17
N ILE A 58 2.38 -16.58 6.67
CA ILE A 58 3.74 -16.61 7.18
C ILE A 58 3.79 -15.95 8.56
N ASN A 59 4.11 -16.71 9.59
CA ASN A 59 4.31 -16.23 10.96
C ASN A 59 5.80 -16.22 11.32
N VAL A 60 6.25 -15.16 11.99
CA VAL A 60 7.66 -14.90 12.26
C VAL A 60 7.82 -14.36 13.68
N ILE A 61 8.47 -15.14 14.54
CA ILE A 61 8.70 -14.78 15.94
C ILE A 61 10.16 -15.07 16.31
N TRP A 62 10.85 -14.03 16.80
CA TRP A 62 12.25 -14.08 17.21
C TRP A 62 13.19 -14.54 16.08
N ASN A 63 13.17 -13.80 14.96
CA ASN A 63 14.08 -14.02 13.84
C ASN A 63 15.04 -12.85 13.66
N ASN A 64 16.21 -13.16 13.10
CA ASN A 64 17.19 -12.18 12.70
C ASN A 64 17.65 -12.43 11.25
N ASN A 65 17.70 -11.38 10.44
CA ASN A 65 18.16 -11.45 9.05
C ASN A 65 17.36 -12.44 8.17
N ALA A 66 16.05 -12.60 8.41
CA ALA A 66 15.21 -13.43 7.56
C ALA A 66 14.80 -12.69 6.28
N LEU A 67 14.70 -13.44 5.18
CA LEU A 67 14.22 -12.95 3.89
C LEU A 67 12.86 -13.57 3.58
N ILE A 68 11.84 -12.74 3.38
CA ILE A 68 10.48 -13.16 3.00
C ILE A 68 10.17 -12.44 1.70
N GLN A 69 10.38 -13.10 0.56
CA GLN A 69 10.35 -12.43 -0.73
C GLN A 69 9.64 -13.20 -1.84
N GLY A 70 8.86 -12.47 -2.65
CA GLY A 70 8.27 -13.04 -3.87
C GLY A 70 7.23 -14.12 -3.60
N ASN A 71 6.73 -14.27 -2.37
CA ASN A 71 5.67 -15.23 -2.07
C ASN A 71 4.34 -14.70 -2.61
N ASP A 72 3.52 -15.63 -3.10
CA ASP A 72 2.17 -15.39 -3.59
C ASP A 72 1.17 -15.97 -2.57
N ILE A 73 0.46 -15.10 -1.87
CA ILE A 73 -0.40 -15.44 -0.74
C ILE A 73 -1.85 -15.13 -1.11
N GLU A 74 -2.70 -16.15 -1.07
CA GLU A 74 -4.14 -16.00 -1.25
C GLU A 74 -4.92 -16.92 -0.32
N GLY A 75 -6.21 -16.63 -0.06
CA GLY A 75 -7.02 -17.56 0.72
C GLY A 75 -8.25 -16.98 1.41
N GLU A 76 -9.09 -17.90 1.86
CA GLU A 76 -10.30 -17.59 2.62
C GLU A 76 -9.97 -17.32 4.09
N THR A 77 -10.55 -16.25 4.64
CA THR A 77 -10.44 -15.93 6.07
C THR A 77 -11.69 -16.44 6.80
N VAL A 78 -11.53 -17.47 7.62
CA VAL A 78 -12.62 -18.01 8.47
C VAL A 78 -12.59 -17.46 9.90
N GLN A 79 -11.53 -16.72 10.24
CA GLN A 79 -11.30 -16.02 11.51
C GLN A 79 -10.31 -14.88 11.28
N SER A 80 -10.01 -14.10 12.33
CA SER A 80 -9.04 -13.02 12.20
C SER A 80 -7.68 -13.59 11.81
N SER A 81 -7.06 -12.99 10.79
CA SER A 81 -5.90 -13.60 10.13
C SER A 81 -4.96 -12.58 9.49
N TYR A 82 -3.78 -13.09 9.13
CA TYR A 82 -2.65 -12.33 8.61
C TYR A 82 -2.16 -12.88 7.27
N GLY A 83 -1.71 -12.01 6.37
CA GLY A 83 -0.86 -12.47 5.27
C GLY A 83 0.53 -12.83 5.80
N ILE A 84 1.27 -11.82 6.24
CA ILE A 84 2.59 -11.95 6.87
C ILE A 84 2.54 -11.31 8.25
N HIS A 85 2.90 -12.07 9.29
CA HIS A 85 2.88 -11.61 10.67
C HIS A 85 4.28 -11.70 11.30
N LEU A 86 4.78 -10.57 11.76
CA LEU A 86 5.93 -10.50 12.64
C LEU A 86 5.44 -10.16 14.05
N ASP A 87 5.77 -11.01 15.02
CA ASP A 87 5.54 -10.73 16.43
C ASP A 87 6.81 -10.94 17.25
N GLU A 88 7.11 -9.96 18.09
CA GLU A 88 8.25 -9.91 19.01
C GLU A 88 9.65 -10.08 18.40
N LYS A 89 10.54 -9.13 18.73
CA LYS A 89 12.02 -9.30 18.63
C LYS A 89 12.52 -9.82 17.27
N ASN A 90 11.83 -9.43 16.20
CA ASN A 90 12.30 -9.64 14.84
C ASN A 90 13.15 -8.43 14.40
N THR A 91 14.37 -8.70 13.94
CA THR A 91 15.34 -7.67 13.53
C THR A 91 15.96 -7.99 12.18
N ASN A 92 16.30 -6.96 11.41
CA ASN A 92 16.90 -7.08 10.07
C ASN A 92 16.08 -7.99 9.12
N ILE A 93 14.75 -8.02 9.27
CA ILE A 93 13.85 -8.77 8.40
C ILE A 93 13.63 -7.98 7.11
N ARG A 94 13.64 -8.68 5.97
CA ARG A 94 13.26 -8.12 4.67
C ARG A 94 11.99 -8.79 4.17
N ILE A 95 10.88 -8.04 4.14
CA ILE A 95 9.61 -8.44 3.54
C ILE A 95 9.54 -7.73 2.18
N ASN A 96 9.95 -8.40 1.11
CA ASN A 96 10.17 -7.77 -0.19
C ASN A 96 9.38 -8.42 -1.34
N GLY A 97 8.57 -7.64 -2.05
CA GLY A 97 7.99 -8.11 -3.32
C GLY A 97 6.98 -9.26 -3.19
N ASN A 98 6.35 -9.43 -2.03
CA ASN A 98 5.29 -10.44 -1.86
C ASN A 98 3.97 -9.92 -2.45
N ARG A 99 3.15 -10.85 -2.96
CA ARG A 99 1.79 -10.59 -3.41
C ARG A 99 0.83 -11.16 -2.39
N ILE A 100 -0.12 -10.35 -1.94
CA ILE A 100 -1.18 -10.78 -1.00
C ILE A 100 -2.50 -10.39 -1.61
N HIS A 101 -3.28 -11.38 -2.06
CA HIS A 101 -4.48 -11.14 -2.85
C HIS A 101 -5.54 -12.21 -2.70
N ASN A 102 -6.70 -11.98 -3.33
CA ASN A 102 -7.83 -12.92 -3.33
C ASN A 102 -8.19 -13.37 -1.91
N ILE A 103 -8.16 -12.42 -0.96
CA ILE A 103 -8.42 -12.69 0.45
C ILE A 103 -9.92 -12.65 0.71
N SER A 104 -10.45 -13.65 1.43
CA SER A 104 -11.86 -13.80 1.86
C SER A 104 -12.90 -14.06 0.76
N SER A 105 -12.57 -14.95 -0.20
CA SER A 105 -13.30 -15.24 -1.44
C SER A 105 -14.74 -15.79 -1.36
N GLN A 106 -15.49 -15.67 -0.25
CA GLN A 106 -16.90 -16.11 -0.18
C GLN A 106 -17.90 -15.03 0.21
N THR A 107 -18.89 -14.83 -0.65
CA THR A 107 -20.12 -14.09 -0.34
C THR A 107 -20.85 -14.80 0.81
N GLY A 108 -20.95 -14.15 1.98
CA GLY A 108 -21.62 -14.72 3.16
C GLY A 108 -20.72 -15.50 4.12
N ALA A 109 -19.40 -15.48 3.94
CA ALA A 109 -18.46 -15.98 4.95
C ALA A 109 -18.62 -15.22 6.28
N ALA A 110 -18.34 -15.89 7.39
CA ALA A 110 -18.18 -15.24 8.69
C ALA A 110 -16.98 -14.28 8.58
N ASN A 111 -17.25 -13.03 8.22
CA ASN A 111 -16.19 -12.04 8.05
C ASN A 111 -15.43 -11.92 9.37
N ALA A 112 -14.12 -11.74 9.29
CA ALA A 112 -13.26 -11.52 10.44
C ALA A 112 -12.20 -10.48 10.08
N ASN A 113 -11.41 -10.00 11.03
CA ASN A 113 -10.46 -8.94 10.74
C ASN A 113 -9.28 -9.48 9.93
N PHE A 114 -8.75 -8.71 8.98
CA PHE A 114 -7.60 -9.14 8.18
C PHE A 114 -6.50 -8.09 8.17
N GLU A 115 -5.25 -8.50 8.37
CA GLU A 115 -4.11 -7.61 8.22
C GLU A 115 -3.12 -8.22 7.22
N ALA A 116 -2.87 -7.56 6.08
CA ALA A 116 -2.05 -8.17 5.04
C ALA A 116 -0.59 -8.31 5.51
N ILE A 117 -0.01 -7.26 6.09
CA ILE A 117 1.29 -7.33 6.78
C ILE A 117 1.15 -6.70 8.16
N SER A 118 1.35 -7.50 9.20
CA SER A 118 1.23 -7.06 10.60
C SER A 118 2.56 -7.17 11.31
N ILE A 119 3.03 -6.07 11.91
CA ILE A 119 4.30 -6.02 12.63
C ILE A 119 4.06 -5.54 14.07
N THR A 120 4.26 -6.46 15.01
CA THR A 120 3.93 -6.27 16.42
C THR A 120 5.16 -6.53 17.30
N ASN A 121 5.41 -5.64 18.28
CA ASN A 121 6.49 -5.75 19.27
C ASN A 121 7.90 -5.99 18.67
N CYS A 122 8.14 -5.50 17.46
CA CYS A 122 9.41 -5.63 16.77
C CYS A 122 10.27 -4.40 17.06
N LEU A 123 10.98 -4.44 18.19
CA LEU A 123 11.83 -3.36 18.68
C LEU A 123 13.26 -3.50 18.13
N ALA A 124 13.43 -3.17 16.85
CA ALA A 124 14.76 -3.10 16.22
C ALA A 124 15.51 -1.81 16.62
N ASP A 125 16.74 -1.66 16.12
CA ASP A 125 17.59 -0.48 16.30
C ASP A 125 18.12 0.04 14.96
N ALA A 126 18.92 1.11 14.98
CA ALA A 126 19.47 1.75 13.78
C ALA A 126 20.35 0.83 12.92
N ALA A 127 21.01 -0.16 13.54
CA ALA A 127 21.89 -1.10 12.85
C ALA A 127 21.11 -2.29 12.27
N ASN A 128 19.98 -2.64 12.87
CA ASN A 128 19.23 -3.87 12.59
C ASN A 128 17.77 -3.61 12.19
N GLY A 129 17.49 -2.46 11.55
CA GLY A 129 16.13 -2.07 11.16
C GLY A 129 15.47 -3.04 10.17
N ASN A 130 14.15 -3.20 10.28
CA ASN A 130 13.36 -4.03 9.37
C ASN A 130 12.97 -3.26 8.09
N GLN A 131 12.74 -3.99 7.00
CA GLN A 131 12.36 -3.42 5.71
C GLN A 131 11.12 -4.12 5.15
N VAL A 132 10.12 -3.33 4.76
CA VAL A 132 8.90 -3.76 4.07
C VAL A 132 8.84 -3.04 2.72
N THR A 133 9.19 -3.73 1.65
CA THR A 133 9.44 -3.11 0.34
C THR A 133 8.76 -3.81 -0.81
N ASN A 134 8.35 -3.06 -1.84
CA ASN A 134 7.83 -3.62 -3.11
C ASN A 134 6.64 -4.58 -2.97
N ASN A 135 5.99 -4.69 -1.82
CA ASN A 135 4.88 -5.63 -1.65
C ASN A 135 3.64 -5.11 -2.36
N LEU A 136 2.87 -6.03 -2.93
CA LEU A 136 1.64 -5.73 -3.65
C LEU A 136 0.45 -6.40 -2.94
N ILE A 137 -0.39 -5.59 -2.32
CA ILE A 137 -1.59 -6.01 -1.61
C ILE A 137 -2.80 -5.54 -2.41
N TYR A 138 -3.66 -6.45 -2.85
CA TYR A 138 -4.81 -6.14 -3.70
C TYR A 138 -5.90 -7.19 -3.57
N ASP A 139 -7.09 -6.92 -4.12
CA ASP A 139 -8.18 -7.91 -4.16
C ASP A 139 -8.50 -8.51 -2.77
N VAL A 140 -8.46 -7.63 -1.75
CA VAL A 140 -8.85 -7.94 -0.39
C VAL A 140 -10.36 -7.74 -0.27
N ARG A 141 -11.11 -8.83 -0.23
CA ARG A 141 -12.58 -8.81 -0.29
C ARG A 141 -13.27 -8.87 1.08
N ASN A 142 -12.51 -8.62 2.15
CA ASN A 142 -13.00 -8.82 3.51
C ASN A 142 -14.08 -7.78 3.85
N GLN A 143 -15.14 -8.20 4.54
CA GLN A 143 -16.22 -7.27 4.91
C GLN A 143 -16.08 -6.68 6.32
N ASN A 144 -15.15 -7.18 7.13
CA ASN A 144 -14.81 -6.62 8.46
C ASN A 144 -13.62 -5.68 8.40
N ASP A 145 -13.04 -5.34 9.55
CA ASP A 145 -11.87 -4.47 9.60
C ASP A 145 -10.74 -5.08 8.77
N GLN A 146 -10.06 -4.23 8.01
CA GLN A 146 -8.91 -4.68 7.24
C GLN A 146 -7.81 -3.63 7.21
N ASP A 147 -6.58 -4.08 7.39
CA ASP A 147 -5.39 -3.24 7.36
C ASP A 147 -4.43 -3.76 6.28
N GLY A 148 -3.87 -2.84 5.48
CA GLY A 148 -2.82 -3.17 4.51
C GLY A 148 -1.51 -3.49 5.23
N ILE A 149 -0.92 -2.48 5.86
CA ILE A 149 0.27 -2.65 6.70
C ILE A 149 0.01 -2.03 8.08
N SER A 150 0.18 -2.80 9.15
CA SER A 150 -0.11 -2.37 10.52
C SER A 150 1.11 -2.50 11.45
N PHE A 151 1.18 -1.59 12.43
CA PHE A 151 2.22 -1.56 13.44
C PHE A 151 1.67 -1.38 14.85
N THR A 152 2.15 -2.22 15.76
CA THR A 152 1.95 -2.08 17.21
C THR A 152 3.28 -2.25 17.95
N GLY A 153 3.66 -1.30 18.79
CA GLY A 153 4.82 -1.39 19.69
C GLY A 153 6.14 -1.66 18.98
N SER A 154 6.33 -1.18 17.75
CA SER A 154 7.47 -1.54 16.90
C SER A 154 8.35 -0.34 16.55
N SER A 155 9.63 -0.59 16.27
CA SER A 155 10.58 0.47 15.95
C SER A 155 11.61 0.14 14.89
N TRP A 156 12.14 1.18 14.24
CA TRP A 156 13.19 1.11 13.23
C TRP A 156 12.79 0.28 12.02
N ILE A 157 11.77 0.77 11.30
CA ILE A 157 11.19 0.07 10.16
C ILE A 157 11.04 1.03 8.98
N ASN A 158 11.51 0.57 7.83
CA ASN A 158 11.38 1.27 6.56
C ASN A 158 10.29 0.59 5.72
N VAL A 159 9.29 1.37 5.32
CA VAL A 159 8.15 0.91 4.52
C VAL A 159 8.16 1.68 3.21
N TYR A 160 8.72 1.09 2.17
CA TYR A 160 9.00 1.77 0.90
C TYR A 160 8.43 1.06 -0.31
N HIS A 161 7.94 1.81 -1.30
CA HIS A 161 7.56 1.24 -2.59
C HIS A 161 6.52 0.11 -2.51
N ASN A 162 5.65 0.10 -1.50
CA ASN A 162 4.55 -0.87 -1.46
C ASN A 162 3.35 -0.30 -2.22
N SER A 163 2.58 -1.17 -2.87
CA SER A 163 1.28 -0.84 -3.48
C SER A 163 0.18 -1.54 -2.68
N ILE A 164 -0.69 -0.76 -2.06
CA ILE A 164 -1.75 -1.23 -1.17
C ILE A 164 -3.10 -0.79 -1.74
N ILE A 165 -3.89 -1.74 -2.23
CA ILE A 165 -5.18 -1.49 -2.87
C ILE A 165 -6.27 -2.17 -2.05
N LEU A 166 -7.11 -1.35 -1.42
CA LEU A 166 -8.23 -1.76 -0.56
C LEU A 166 -9.53 -1.14 -1.10
N ASP A 167 -10.00 -1.70 -2.21
CA ASP A 167 -11.16 -1.27 -3.01
C ASP A 167 -12.26 -2.36 -3.09
N GLY A 168 -12.19 -3.34 -2.19
CA GLY A 168 -13.12 -4.47 -2.11
C GLY A 168 -14.57 -4.12 -1.75
N PRO A 169 -15.39 -5.11 -1.38
CA PRO A 169 -16.82 -4.96 -1.11
C PRO A 169 -17.16 -3.93 -0.03
N ALA A 170 -18.40 -3.44 -0.04
CA ALA A 170 -18.85 -2.39 0.88
C ALA A 170 -18.60 -2.73 2.37
N ALA A 171 -18.09 -1.75 3.11
CA ALA A 171 -17.91 -1.80 4.55
C ALA A 171 -19.17 -1.34 5.29
N GLY A 172 -19.60 -2.12 6.28
CA GLY A 172 -20.70 -1.76 7.17
C GLY A 172 -20.32 -0.66 8.18
N SER A 173 -21.32 -0.10 8.86
CA SER A 173 -21.10 0.90 9.91
C SER A 173 -20.21 0.34 11.02
N GLY A 174 -19.21 1.11 11.46
CA GLY A 174 -18.25 0.70 12.49
C GLY A 174 -17.07 -0.11 11.97
N VAL A 175 -17.10 -0.57 10.72
CA VAL A 175 -15.96 -1.22 10.07
C VAL A 175 -14.95 -0.18 9.61
N VAL A 176 -13.67 -0.43 9.91
CA VAL A 176 -12.54 0.44 9.56
C VAL A 176 -11.65 -0.27 8.55
N THR A 177 -11.28 0.45 7.49
CA THR A 177 -10.28 0.00 6.52
C THR A 177 -9.08 0.92 6.58
N THR A 178 -7.87 0.41 6.73
CA THR A 178 -6.67 1.26 6.75
C THR A 178 -5.62 0.78 5.76
N GLY A 179 -5.05 1.70 4.98
CA GLY A 179 -3.92 1.37 4.11
C GLY A 179 -2.66 1.12 4.95
N PHE A 180 -2.33 2.09 5.81
CA PHE A 180 -1.20 2.06 6.72
C PHE A 180 -1.63 2.47 8.14
N LYS A 181 -1.33 1.65 9.15
CA LYS A 181 -1.80 1.83 10.52
C LYS A 181 -0.68 1.85 11.56
N LEU A 182 -0.72 2.85 12.42
CA LEU A 182 0.09 3.00 13.63
C LEU A 182 -0.82 2.95 14.84
N GLN A 183 -0.77 1.88 15.62
CA GLN A 183 -1.63 1.73 16.79
C GLN A 183 -1.03 2.39 18.05
N SER A 184 -0.16 1.70 18.77
CA SER A 184 0.45 2.23 20.01
C SER A 184 1.95 2.05 20.04
N ALA A 185 2.66 2.97 20.70
CA ALA A 185 4.09 2.87 21.04
C ALA A 185 5.05 2.60 19.87
N ASN A 186 4.74 3.09 18.66
CA ASN A 186 5.62 2.98 17.50
C ASN A 186 6.66 4.12 17.46
N SER A 187 7.87 3.86 16.96
CA SER A 187 8.91 4.89 16.78
C SER A 187 9.91 4.57 15.66
N ASN A 188 10.54 5.58 15.08
CA ASN A 188 11.51 5.42 13.96
C ASN A 188 10.92 4.62 12.79
N ILE A 189 9.70 4.99 12.36
CA ILE A 189 9.03 4.40 11.21
C ILE A 189 9.12 5.37 10.03
N ASN A 190 9.61 4.91 8.89
CA ASN A 190 9.63 5.67 7.65
C ASN A 190 8.63 5.06 6.66
N PHE A 191 7.71 5.88 6.15
CA PHE A 191 6.71 5.49 5.16
C PHE A 191 6.87 6.39 3.93
N LYS A 192 7.55 5.90 2.90
CA LYS A 192 7.87 6.71 1.70
C LYS A 192 7.68 5.96 0.38
N ASN A 193 7.37 6.68 -0.68
CA ASN A 193 7.21 6.12 -2.02
C ASN A 193 6.17 5.00 -2.11
N ASN A 194 5.15 4.97 -1.25
CA ASN A 194 4.10 3.96 -1.32
C ASN A 194 2.92 4.45 -2.16
N ILE A 195 2.20 3.53 -2.80
CA ILE A 195 0.87 3.78 -3.35
C ILE A 195 -0.15 3.17 -2.38
N VAL A 196 -1.12 3.97 -1.94
CA VAL A 196 -2.23 3.52 -1.10
C VAL A 196 -3.54 3.97 -1.70
N THR A 197 -4.41 3.01 -2.04
CA THR A 197 -5.75 3.27 -2.54
C THR A 197 -6.77 2.68 -1.57
N VAL A 198 -7.57 3.54 -0.93
CA VAL A 198 -8.67 3.13 -0.04
C VAL A 198 -10.00 3.64 -0.58
N HIS A 199 -10.62 2.81 -1.43
CA HIS A 199 -11.86 3.12 -2.15
C HIS A 199 -13.03 2.22 -1.77
N ARG A 200 -12.88 1.43 -0.71
CA ARG A 200 -13.94 0.56 -0.20
C ARG A 200 -15.24 1.36 0.04
N PRO A 201 -16.37 1.01 -0.60
CA PRO A 201 -17.63 1.75 -0.49
C PRO A 201 -18.35 1.41 0.82
N GLY A 202 -19.52 2.01 1.07
CA GLY A 202 -20.37 1.70 2.22
C GLY A 202 -20.41 2.79 3.28
N THR A 203 -20.79 2.42 4.52
CA THR A 203 -20.92 3.35 5.66
C THR A 203 -19.78 3.23 6.67
N GLY A 204 -18.92 2.22 6.53
CA GLY A 204 -17.63 2.16 7.22
C GLY A 204 -16.70 3.30 6.81
N THR A 205 -15.71 3.60 7.65
CA THR A 205 -14.75 4.68 7.37
C THR A 205 -13.39 4.09 7.05
N GLY A 206 -12.88 4.39 5.86
CA GLY A 206 -11.52 4.08 5.45
C GLY A 206 -10.53 5.22 5.72
N TYR A 207 -9.27 4.86 5.92
CA TYR A 207 -8.15 5.80 6.10
C TYR A 207 -6.95 5.38 5.26
N GLY A 208 -6.35 6.31 4.50
CA GLY A 208 -5.06 6.05 3.86
C GLY A 208 -3.97 5.79 4.91
N ILE A 209 -3.83 6.73 5.85
CA ILE A 209 -2.97 6.61 7.04
C ILE A 209 -3.82 6.71 8.31
N TYR A 210 -3.63 5.79 9.26
CA TYR A 210 -4.28 5.83 10.56
C TYR A 210 -3.25 5.79 11.69
N ALA A 211 -3.10 6.88 12.44
CA ALA A 211 -2.35 6.92 13.67
C ALA A 211 -3.30 7.07 14.87
N LEU A 212 -3.41 6.01 15.68
CA LEU A 212 -4.21 6.02 16.91
C LEU A 212 -3.55 6.90 17.98
N THR A 213 -2.23 6.80 18.10
CA THR A 213 -1.42 7.58 19.04
C THR A 213 -0.26 8.26 18.30
N ALA A 214 0.29 9.32 18.89
CA ALA A 214 1.45 10.01 18.33
C ALA A 214 2.68 9.06 18.40
N PRO A 215 3.29 8.69 17.27
CA PRO A 215 4.50 7.87 17.26
C PRO A 215 5.71 8.69 17.75
N GLY A 216 6.68 8.04 18.39
CA GLY A 216 7.88 8.70 18.94
C GLY A 216 8.81 9.29 17.88
N ALA A 217 8.77 8.76 16.65
CA ALA A 217 9.36 9.34 15.45
C ALA A 217 8.72 8.66 14.23
N PHE A 218 8.06 9.43 13.37
CA PHE A 218 7.42 8.92 12.16
C PHE A 218 7.64 9.92 11.03
N VAL A 219 8.08 9.43 9.88
CA VAL A 219 8.26 10.24 8.69
C VAL A 219 7.43 9.63 7.57
N SER A 220 6.43 10.37 7.11
CA SER A 220 5.63 10.04 5.95
C SER A 220 5.89 11.09 4.87
N ASP A 221 6.35 10.69 3.69
CA ASP A 221 6.60 11.61 2.58
C ASP A 221 6.75 10.89 1.23
N TYR A 222 6.55 11.61 0.11
CA TYR A 222 6.65 11.06 -1.26
C TYR A 222 5.71 9.87 -1.52
N ASN A 223 4.60 9.76 -0.81
CA ASN A 223 3.59 8.73 -1.05
C ASN A 223 2.55 9.23 -2.05
N ASP A 224 1.89 8.32 -2.76
CA ASP A 224 0.63 8.61 -3.44
C ASP A 224 -0.50 7.92 -2.69
N ILE A 225 -1.42 8.70 -2.13
CA ILE A 225 -2.51 8.19 -1.30
C ILE A 225 -3.84 8.70 -1.84
N THR A 226 -4.66 7.78 -2.31
CA THR A 226 -5.97 8.05 -2.91
C THR A 226 -7.09 7.45 -2.07
N VAL A 227 -8.11 8.28 -1.82
CA VAL A 227 -9.30 7.90 -1.05
C VAL A 227 -10.54 8.53 -1.67
N THR A 228 -11.69 7.89 -1.48
CA THR A 228 -13.00 8.41 -1.90
C THR A 228 -13.92 8.56 -0.69
N THR A 229 -14.70 9.64 -0.62
CA THR A 229 -15.71 9.81 0.43
C THR A 229 -16.63 8.57 0.50
N PRO A 230 -16.88 7.99 1.69
CA PRO A 230 -16.68 8.54 3.03
C PRO A 230 -15.30 8.28 3.67
N ASN A 231 -14.33 7.75 2.94
CA ASN A 231 -12.97 7.53 3.42
C ASN A 231 -12.23 8.87 3.60
N ARG A 232 -11.06 8.83 4.25
CA ARG A 232 -10.27 10.01 4.66
C ARG A 232 -8.82 9.78 4.30
N PHE A 233 -8.11 10.84 3.88
CA PHE A 233 -6.68 10.75 3.58
C PHE A 233 -5.92 10.17 4.78
N GLY A 234 -6.21 10.69 5.97
CA GLY A 234 -5.71 10.06 7.18
C GLY A 234 -6.39 10.47 8.47
N ARG A 235 -5.97 9.83 9.57
CA ARG A 235 -6.33 10.18 10.93
C ARG A 235 -5.09 10.27 11.79
N TRP A 236 -4.97 11.34 12.56
CA TRP A 236 -3.86 11.59 13.47
C TRP A 236 -4.41 11.89 14.86
N VAL A 237 -4.19 10.95 15.79
CA VAL A 237 -4.43 11.15 17.24
C VAL A 237 -5.83 11.72 17.53
N GLY A 238 -6.85 11.12 16.94
CA GLY A 238 -8.25 11.52 17.12
C GLY A 238 -8.82 12.42 16.03
N THR A 239 -7.99 13.17 15.30
CA THR A 239 -8.44 14.07 14.22
C THR A 239 -8.41 13.37 12.87
N SER A 240 -9.50 13.45 12.10
CA SER A 240 -9.57 12.91 10.74
C SER A 240 -9.42 14.01 9.69
N TYR A 241 -8.63 13.75 8.66
CA TYR A 241 -8.30 14.66 7.57
C TYR A 241 -8.85 14.10 6.26
N PRO A 242 -9.90 14.72 5.69
CA PRO A 242 -10.49 14.24 4.45
C PRO A 242 -9.52 14.27 3.27
N LEU A 243 -8.76 15.36 3.11
CA LEU A 243 -7.88 15.59 1.96
C LEU A 243 -6.41 15.65 2.38
N LEU A 244 -5.51 15.45 1.41
CA LEU A 244 -4.07 15.62 1.57
C LEU A 244 -3.71 17.01 2.11
N ALA A 245 -4.34 18.08 1.60
CA ALA A 245 -4.07 19.44 2.05
C ALA A 245 -4.41 19.66 3.54
N ASP A 246 -5.51 19.04 4.01
CA ASP A 246 -5.89 19.07 5.42
C ASP A 246 -4.85 18.33 6.27
N TRP A 247 -4.41 17.17 5.79
CA TRP A 247 -3.40 16.35 6.44
C TRP A 247 -2.06 17.07 6.56
N GLN A 248 -1.56 17.66 5.47
CA GLN A 248 -0.31 18.43 5.44
C GLN A 248 -0.37 19.61 6.42
N THR A 249 -1.49 20.33 6.44
CA THR A 249 -1.68 21.47 7.35
C THR A 249 -1.74 21.01 8.82
N GLY A 250 -2.44 19.91 9.10
CA GLY A 250 -2.67 19.43 10.45
C GLY A 250 -1.53 18.64 11.08
N THR A 251 -0.70 17.99 10.27
CA THR A 251 0.34 17.06 10.75
C THR A 251 1.76 17.46 10.36
N THR A 252 1.92 18.36 9.39
CA THR A 252 3.22 18.72 8.75
C THR A 252 3.95 17.56 8.06
N GLN A 253 3.27 16.42 7.88
CA GLN A 253 3.77 15.27 7.14
C GLN A 253 3.41 15.36 5.65
N ASP A 254 4.00 14.49 4.83
CA ASP A 254 3.60 14.26 3.44
C ASP A 254 3.72 15.52 2.56
N ALA A 255 4.75 16.33 2.80
CA ALA A 255 4.99 17.60 2.10
C ALA A 255 5.18 17.44 0.58
N HIS A 256 5.73 16.31 0.14
CA HIS A 256 5.95 15.95 -1.26
C HIS A 256 5.06 14.80 -1.73
N SER A 257 4.12 14.35 -0.91
CA SER A 257 3.17 13.31 -1.30
C SER A 257 2.10 13.87 -2.23
N ALA A 258 1.45 12.97 -2.97
CA ALA A 258 0.40 13.25 -3.94
C ALA A 258 -0.88 12.45 -3.65
N SER A 259 -1.92 12.76 -4.42
CA SER A 259 -3.21 12.05 -4.40
C SER A 259 -3.75 11.98 -5.83
N HIS A 260 -3.18 11.08 -6.61
CA HIS A 260 -3.52 10.85 -8.02
C HIS A 260 -4.06 9.44 -8.20
N ASP A 261 -5.17 9.29 -8.95
CA ASP A 261 -5.68 7.95 -9.25
C ASP A 261 -4.62 7.15 -10.05
N PRO A 262 -4.12 6.00 -9.57
CA PRO A 262 -3.06 5.28 -10.25
C PRO A 262 -3.39 4.79 -11.66
N ILE A 263 -4.68 4.57 -11.97
CA ILE A 263 -5.16 3.97 -13.22
C ILE A 263 -4.31 2.74 -13.57
N PHE A 264 -4.63 1.61 -12.94
CA PHE A 264 -3.85 0.39 -13.11
C PHE A 264 -4.02 -0.24 -14.49
N THR A 265 -2.95 -0.87 -14.98
CA THR A 265 -2.88 -1.45 -16.33
C THR A 265 -3.94 -2.53 -16.56
N ASP A 266 -4.01 -3.54 -15.68
CA ASP A 266 -5.03 -4.61 -15.76
C ASP A 266 -5.23 -5.26 -14.39
N PRO A 267 -6.08 -4.67 -13.51
CA PRO A 267 -6.40 -5.25 -12.21
C PRO A 267 -7.00 -6.66 -12.28
N ALA A 268 -7.73 -6.99 -13.35
CA ALA A 268 -8.41 -8.27 -13.48
C ALA A 268 -7.43 -9.45 -13.60
N THR A 269 -6.21 -9.18 -14.07
CA THR A 269 -5.12 -10.16 -14.14
C THR A 269 -4.06 -9.95 -13.04
N GLY A 270 -4.33 -9.11 -12.03
CA GLY A 270 -3.36 -8.79 -10.98
C GLY A 270 -2.22 -7.86 -11.42
N ASN A 271 -2.36 -7.15 -12.54
CA ASN A 271 -1.37 -6.18 -13.01
C ASN A 271 -1.70 -4.77 -12.53
N TYR A 272 -1.22 -4.47 -11.32
CA TYR A 272 -1.38 -3.18 -10.65
C TYR A 272 -0.25 -2.18 -10.96
N LYS A 273 0.39 -2.30 -12.13
CA LYS A 273 1.32 -1.27 -12.63
C LYS A 273 0.53 0.00 -12.97
N PRO A 274 0.85 1.16 -12.36
CA PRO A 274 0.18 2.43 -12.68
C PRO A 274 0.39 2.85 -14.14
N THR A 275 -0.55 3.62 -14.66
CA THR A 275 -0.46 4.24 -16.00
C THR A 275 -0.67 5.76 -15.98
N ASN A 276 -1.03 6.33 -14.82
CA ASN A 276 -1.19 7.76 -14.68
C ASN A 276 0.17 8.49 -14.75
N ALA A 277 0.35 9.30 -15.79
CA ALA A 277 1.57 10.07 -16.03
C ALA A 277 1.91 11.08 -14.91
N ALA A 278 0.92 11.55 -14.15
CA ALA A 278 1.17 12.45 -13.02
C ALA A 278 1.91 11.77 -11.86
N MET A 279 1.98 10.43 -11.87
CA MET A 279 2.63 9.65 -10.83
C MET A 279 4.09 9.27 -11.15
N ASP A 280 4.51 9.50 -12.38
CA ASP A 280 5.84 9.15 -12.88
C ASP A 280 6.92 9.97 -12.17
N ASN A 281 7.94 9.28 -11.65
CA ASN A 281 9.06 9.87 -10.90
C ASN A 281 8.63 10.69 -9.66
N LEU A 282 7.48 10.39 -9.06
CA LEU A 282 7.01 11.07 -7.84
C LEU A 282 7.85 10.75 -6.60
N GLY A 283 8.62 9.66 -6.60
CA GLY A 283 9.35 9.20 -5.43
C GLY A 283 10.69 9.87 -5.20
N ILE A 284 11.32 9.53 -4.07
CA ILE A 284 12.69 9.89 -3.72
C ILE A 284 13.56 8.65 -3.60
N TYR A 285 14.81 8.68 -4.07
CA TYR A 285 15.68 7.51 -3.94
C TYR A 285 15.96 7.16 -2.46
N VAL A 286 15.52 5.95 -2.05
CA VAL A 286 15.63 5.41 -0.68
C VAL A 286 16.48 4.13 -0.61
N ALA A 287 17.41 3.95 -1.55
CA ALA A 287 18.27 2.77 -1.66
C ALA A 287 17.52 1.44 -1.88
N VAL A 288 16.37 1.50 -2.54
CA VAL A 288 15.67 0.34 -3.13
C VAL A 288 15.93 0.36 -4.62
N ASN A 289 16.75 -0.57 -5.12
CA ASN A 289 17.29 -0.49 -6.49
C ASN A 289 16.40 -1.16 -7.55
N PHE A 290 15.50 -2.05 -7.12
CA PHE A 290 14.69 -2.85 -8.03
C PHE A 290 13.23 -2.85 -7.58
N ASP A 291 12.32 -2.93 -8.55
CA ASP A 291 10.88 -3.07 -8.32
C ASP A 291 10.47 -4.54 -8.11
N ILE A 292 9.16 -4.80 -7.99
CA ILE A 292 8.60 -6.16 -7.78
C ILE A 292 8.88 -7.13 -8.95
N LEU A 293 9.15 -6.61 -10.16
CA LEU A 293 9.50 -7.40 -11.35
C LEU A 293 11.01 -7.48 -11.59
N GLY A 294 11.82 -6.97 -10.66
CA GLY A 294 13.27 -6.88 -10.79
C GLY A 294 13.75 -5.83 -11.79
N GLN A 295 12.89 -4.87 -12.18
CA GLN A 295 13.30 -3.75 -13.03
C GLN A 295 14.07 -2.72 -12.21
N PRO A 296 15.16 -2.16 -12.76
CA PRO A 296 15.95 -1.14 -12.06
C PRO A 296 15.13 0.14 -11.89
N ARG A 297 15.22 0.74 -10.71
CA ARG A 297 14.60 2.02 -10.39
C ARG A 297 15.51 3.20 -10.73
N ASN A 298 14.91 4.35 -10.99
CA ASN A 298 15.64 5.61 -11.08
C ASN A 298 16.31 5.93 -9.72
N ASN A 299 17.62 6.23 -9.76
CA ASN A 299 18.45 6.45 -8.57
C ASN A 299 18.39 7.89 -8.02
N ILE A 300 17.51 8.72 -8.58
CA ILE A 300 17.22 10.08 -8.09
C ILE A 300 15.72 10.20 -7.82
N HIS A 301 14.89 9.87 -8.81
CA HIS A 301 13.44 10.03 -8.77
C HIS A 301 12.72 8.73 -9.16
N PRO A 302 12.71 7.69 -8.31
CA PRO A 302 12.00 6.44 -8.60
C PRO A 302 10.48 6.65 -8.59
N ASP A 303 9.73 5.67 -9.10
CA ASP A 303 8.28 5.69 -9.00
C ASP A 303 7.78 5.27 -7.61
N ALA A 304 6.66 5.87 -7.19
CA ALA A 304 5.93 5.39 -6.02
C ALA A 304 5.28 4.02 -6.31
N GLY A 305 5.19 3.18 -5.29
CA GLY A 305 4.58 1.85 -5.36
C GLY A 305 5.52 0.75 -5.85
N ALA A 306 4.95 -0.46 -6.01
CA ALA A 306 5.69 -1.70 -6.20
C ALA A 306 6.34 -1.86 -7.58
N TYR A 307 5.95 -1.03 -8.55
CA TYR A 307 6.42 -1.09 -9.93
C TYR A 307 7.25 0.15 -10.26
N GLU A 308 8.29 -0.02 -11.07
CA GLU A 308 8.84 1.06 -11.87
C GLU A 308 8.08 1.08 -13.20
N PHE A 309 7.54 2.24 -13.56
CA PHE A 309 6.75 2.41 -14.76
C PHE A 309 7.25 3.60 -15.56
N LEU A 310 7.49 3.34 -16.84
CA LEU A 310 7.76 4.41 -17.78
C LEU A 310 6.42 4.96 -18.22
N THR A 311 6.17 6.25 -18.05
CA THR A 311 5.22 6.91 -18.93
C THR A 311 5.89 6.98 -20.31
N PRO A 312 5.30 6.38 -21.36
CA PRO A 312 5.87 6.50 -22.69
C PRO A 312 6.06 7.99 -23.03
N PRO A 313 7.18 8.38 -23.66
CA PRO A 313 7.25 9.70 -24.27
C PRO A 313 6.06 9.84 -25.23
N CYS A 314 5.49 11.05 -25.29
CA CYS A 314 4.34 11.34 -26.14
C CYS A 314 4.48 10.70 -27.54
N GLY A 315 3.56 9.79 -27.88
CA GLY A 315 3.47 9.26 -29.24
C GLY A 315 3.03 10.35 -30.20
N THR A 316 3.79 10.58 -31.27
CA THR A 316 3.34 11.44 -32.38
C THR A 316 2.54 10.62 -33.38
N PRO A 317 1.38 11.10 -33.88
CA PRO A 317 0.77 12.39 -33.59
C PRO A 317 -0.03 12.42 -32.28
N VAL A 318 -0.02 13.58 -31.61
CA VAL A 318 -0.87 13.86 -30.45
C VAL A 318 -2.33 13.83 -30.88
N ILE A 319 -3.15 13.00 -30.22
CA ILE A 319 -4.60 12.99 -30.37
C ILE A 319 -5.18 13.87 -29.26
N ALA A 320 -5.79 15.00 -29.60
CA ALA A 320 -6.31 15.94 -28.61
C ALA A 320 -7.48 15.38 -27.77
N GLY A 321 -8.17 14.36 -28.27
CA GLY A 321 -9.40 13.82 -27.67
C GLY A 321 -10.59 14.78 -27.78
N SER A 322 -11.66 14.47 -27.05
CA SER A 322 -12.85 15.30 -26.94
C SER A 322 -13.04 15.79 -25.51
N ALA A 323 -13.32 17.08 -25.33
CA ALA A 323 -13.66 17.65 -24.04
C ALA A 323 -14.99 17.06 -23.54
N ILE A 324 -14.93 16.35 -22.42
CA ILE A 324 -16.08 15.85 -21.69
C ILE A 324 -16.19 16.60 -20.36
N GLY A 325 -17.35 16.52 -19.74
CA GLY A 325 -17.47 16.96 -18.37
C GLY A 325 -18.79 16.54 -17.76
N ALA A 326 -18.73 16.29 -16.46
CA ALA A 326 -19.82 15.75 -15.68
C ALA A 326 -20.35 16.82 -14.71
N PRO A 327 -21.67 17.06 -14.67
CA PRO A 327 -22.73 16.44 -15.48
C PRO A 327 -22.82 17.00 -16.93
N PRO A 328 -23.45 16.27 -17.88
CA PRO A 328 -23.54 16.65 -19.30
C PRO A 328 -24.67 17.67 -19.59
N ILE A 329 -24.87 18.64 -18.69
CA ILE A 329 -25.93 19.65 -18.78
C ILE A 329 -25.35 21.07 -18.74
N PRO A 330 -26.04 22.08 -19.31
CA PRO A 330 -25.68 23.48 -19.12
C PRO A 330 -25.68 23.83 -17.62
N LEU A 331 -24.59 24.42 -17.12
CA LEU A 331 -24.49 24.86 -15.74
C LEU A 331 -25.09 26.25 -15.57
N CYS A 332 -25.89 26.44 -14.53
CA CYS A 332 -26.27 27.76 -14.03
C CYS A 332 -25.11 28.39 -13.24
N SER A 333 -25.14 29.72 -13.09
CA SER A 333 -24.16 30.46 -12.29
C SER A 333 -24.04 29.90 -10.87
N GLY A 334 -22.81 29.58 -10.45
CA GLY A 334 -22.49 29.07 -9.11
C GLY A 334 -22.38 27.55 -8.99
N LEU A 335 -22.66 26.79 -10.05
CA LEU A 335 -22.45 25.33 -10.07
C LEU A 335 -21.08 24.96 -10.62
N THR A 336 -20.47 23.90 -10.07
CA THR A 336 -19.17 23.37 -10.52
C THR A 336 -19.36 22.23 -11.50
N ARG A 337 -18.39 22.06 -12.41
CA ARG A 337 -18.30 20.93 -13.34
C ARG A 337 -16.86 20.48 -13.41
N THR A 338 -16.68 19.16 -13.39
CA THR A 338 -15.38 18.55 -13.66
C THR A 338 -15.22 18.44 -15.16
N LEU A 339 -14.13 19.00 -15.68
CA LEU A 339 -13.71 18.86 -17.07
C LEU A 339 -12.73 17.69 -17.16
N ASN A 340 -12.81 16.92 -18.23
CA ASN A 340 -11.87 15.84 -18.54
C ASN A 340 -11.81 15.63 -20.07
N LEU A 341 -10.87 14.84 -20.57
CA LEU A 341 -10.78 14.46 -21.98
C LEU A 341 -11.15 12.98 -22.17
N ALA A 342 -11.72 12.66 -23.33
CA ALA A 342 -11.95 11.30 -23.78
C ALA A 342 -11.23 11.05 -25.11
N GLY A 343 -10.54 9.92 -25.23
CA GLY A 343 -9.86 9.51 -26.46
C GLY A 343 -8.63 10.36 -26.82
N ASN A 344 -8.06 11.10 -25.86
CA ASN A 344 -6.79 11.81 -26.05
C ASN A 344 -5.58 10.87 -25.92
N SER A 345 -4.46 11.25 -26.54
CA SER A 345 -3.14 10.66 -26.26
C SER A 345 -2.61 11.16 -24.91
N PHE A 346 -1.72 10.38 -24.30
CA PHE A 346 -0.99 10.72 -23.07
C PHE A 346 0.49 10.40 -23.23
N GLY A 347 1.34 11.01 -22.41
CA GLY A 347 2.79 10.80 -22.47
C GLY A 347 3.59 11.97 -21.92
N ASN A 348 4.83 11.70 -21.51
CA ASN A 348 5.71 12.70 -20.92
C ASN A 348 5.96 13.87 -21.90
N GLY A 349 5.94 15.11 -21.38
CA GLY A 349 6.06 16.35 -22.13
C GLY A 349 4.76 16.94 -22.70
N GLN A 350 3.60 16.26 -22.54
CA GLN A 350 2.31 16.85 -22.89
C GLN A 350 1.79 17.74 -21.76
N THR A 351 1.18 18.86 -22.14
CA THR A 351 0.45 19.73 -21.22
C THR A 351 -0.96 19.99 -21.74
N TYR A 352 -1.92 20.01 -20.84
CA TYR A 352 -3.31 20.28 -21.09
C TYR A 352 -3.67 21.66 -20.58
N ARG A 353 -4.53 22.37 -21.30
CA ARG A 353 -5.03 23.67 -20.89
C ARG A 353 -6.48 23.84 -21.30
N TRP A 354 -7.34 24.09 -20.33
CA TRP A 354 -8.73 24.38 -20.61
C TRP A 354 -8.86 25.75 -21.29
N GLN A 355 -9.81 25.85 -22.22
CA GLN A 355 -10.15 27.10 -22.88
C GLN A 355 -11.67 27.29 -22.90
N SER A 356 -12.13 28.53 -22.82
CA SER A 356 -13.53 28.91 -22.98
C SER A 356 -13.71 29.80 -24.21
N ALA A 357 -14.87 29.71 -24.85
CA ALA A 357 -15.25 30.59 -25.94
C ALA A 357 -16.75 30.92 -25.85
N PRO A 358 -17.17 32.12 -26.28
CA PRO A 358 -18.59 32.46 -26.37
C PRO A 358 -19.28 31.77 -27.55
N THR A 359 -18.53 31.18 -28.50
CA THR A 359 -19.08 30.42 -29.63
C THR A 359 -18.31 29.11 -29.84
N LEU A 360 -18.93 28.12 -30.50
CA LEU A 360 -18.32 26.82 -30.79
C LEU A 360 -17.06 26.91 -31.66
N THR A 361 -16.87 27.99 -32.40
CA THR A 361 -15.73 28.19 -33.30
C THR A 361 -14.69 29.17 -32.76
N GLY A 362 -14.81 29.57 -31.48
CA GLY A 362 -13.91 30.54 -30.86
C GLY A 362 -14.38 32.00 -30.97
N PRO A 363 -13.50 32.98 -30.68
CA PRO A 363 -12.13 32.82 -30.21
C PRO A 363 -12.06 32.16 -28.82
N TYR A 364 -11.06 31.29 -28.63
CA TYR A 364 -10.82 30.60 -27.37
C TYR A 364 -9.91 31.40 -26.44
N THR A 365 -10.27 31.46 -25.15
CA THR A 365 -9.52 32.11 -24.09
C THR A 365 -9.09 31.07 -23.07
N ASN A 366 -7.83 31.11 -22.66
CA ASN A 366 -7.30 30.15 -21.70
C ASN A 366 -7.94 30.29 -20.31
N ILE A 367 -8.25 29.16 -19.70
CA ILE A 367 -8.71 29.03 -18.31
C ILE A 367 -7.57 28.42 -17.51
N GLY A 368 -7.00 29.19 -16.58
CA GLY A 368 -5.92 28.71 -15.72
C GLY A 368 -4.57 28.45 -16.44
N ASN A 369 -3.69 27.76 -15.73
CA ASN A 369 -2.35 27.37 -16.19
C ASN A 369 -2.41 26.02 -16.92
N SER A 370 -1.36 25.73 -17.68
CA SER A 370 -1.19 24.39 -18.26
C SER A 370 -0.90 23.36 -17.16
N ASN A 371 -1.52 22.18 -17.26
CA ASN A 371 -1.38 21.05 -16.34
C ASN A 371 -0.80 19.83 -17.07
N ILE A 372 -0.21 18.90 -16.34
CA ILE A 372 0.28 17.61 -16.90
C ILE A 372 -0.82 16.55 -17.02
N ILE A 373 -2.02 16.87 -16.51
CA ILE A 373 -3.25 16.08 -16.64
C ILE A 373 -4.40 16.98 -17.11
N PRO A 374 -5.38 16.44 -17.87
CA PRO A 374 -6.54 17.19 -18.35
C PRO A 374 -7.41 17.76 -17.23
#